data_AF-A0A1R3UU78-F1
#
_entry.id   AF-A0A1R3UU78-F1
#
_cell.length_a   1.000
_cell.length_b   1.000
_cell.length_c   1.000
_cell.angle_alpha   90.00
_cell.angle_beta   90.00
_cell.angle_gamma   90.00
#
_symmetry.space_group_name_H-M   'P 1'
#
loop_
_entity.id
_entity.type
_entity.pdbx_description
1 polymer ?
#
loop_
_entity_poly.entity_id
_entity_poly.type
_entity_poly.pdbx_seq_one_letter_code
_entity_poly.pdbx_strand_id
1 'polypeptide(L)'
;MTMTDQRFVVYLVDPGSGSWASWHVDPRATSHEVRQYGPRELFQEFEAAYQWWLDSGSPDHDRFGMTMSKKQQLIWLDQPANIIASTL
;
A
#
# COMPACT_ATOMS: atom_id res chain seq x y z
N MET A 1 -1.90 28.54 -6.35
CA MET A 1 -2.43 27.35 -5.67
C MET A 1 -1.32 26.32 -5.65
N THR A 2 -0.50 26.29 -4.60
CA THR A 2 0.48 25.21 -4.40
C THR A 2 -0.27 23.92 -4.10
N MET A 3 0.23 22.76 -4.54
CA MET A 3 -0.42 21.44 -4.36
C MET A 3 -0.76 21.09 -2.90
N THR A 4 -0.22 21.86 -1.94
CA THR A 4 -0.34 21.69 -0.51
C THR A 4 -1.69 22.06 0.12
N ASP A 5 -2.65 22.64 -0.62
CA ASP A 5 -3.99 23.00 -0.08
C ASP A 5 -5.12 22.15 -0.69
N GLN A 6 -4.78 21.06 -1.40
CA GLN A 6 -5.79 20.18 -1.99
C GLN A 6 -6.39 19.24 -0.95
N ARG A 7 -7.73 19.22 -0.95
CA ARG A 7 -8.52 18.22 -0.23
C ARG A 7 -8.98 17.16 -1.20
N PHE A 8 -8.78 15.90 -0.85
CA PHE A 8 -9.19 14.76 -1.66
C PHE A 8 -9.57 13.59 -0.76
N VAL A 9 -10.24 12.60 -1.34
CA VAL A 9 -10.55 11.33 -0.66
C VAL A 9 -9.70 10.26 -1.31
N VAL A 10 -9.03 9.47 -0.49
CA VAL A 10 -8.33 8.26 -0.95
C VAL A 10 -9.27 7.07 -0.83
N TYR A 11 -9.23 6.20 -1.83
CA TYR A 11 -9.93 4.92 -1.81
C TYR A 11 -8.94 3.79 -2.05
N LEU A 12 -8.96 2.79 -1.18
CA LEU A 12 -8.39 1.47 -1.40
C LEU A 12 -9.53 0.53 -1.71
N VAL A 13 -9.42 -0.21 -2.81
CA VAL A 13 -10.49 -1.10 -3.28
C VAL A 13 -9.87 -2.42 -3.72
N ASP A 14 -10.39 -3.52 -3.18
CA ASP A 14 -10.12 -4.87 -3.66
C ASP A 14 -11.41 -5.46 -4.23
N PRO A 15 -11.62 -5.38 -5.56
CA PRO A 15 -12.84 -5.90 -6.19
C PRO A 15 -13.06 -7.39 -5.98
N GLY A 16 -11.99 -8.18 -5.79
CA GLY A 16 -12.09 -9.63 -5.64
C GLY A 16 -12.71 -10.06 -4.31
N SER A 17 -12.41 -9.33 -3.23
CA SER A 17 -13.01 -9.58 -1.91
C SER A 17 -14.22 -8.68 -1.61
N GLY A 18 -14.45 -7.64 -2.42
CA GLY A 18 -15.42 -6.60 -2.13
C GLY A 18 -15.02 -5.68 -0.97
N SER A 19 -13.76 -5.76 -0.53
CA SER A 19 -13.24 -4.93 0.56
C SER A 19 -12.90 -3.53 0.05
N TRP A 20 -13.12 -2.53 0.89
CA TRP A 20 -12.70 -1.16 0.62
C TRP A 20 -12.33 -0.41 1.90
N ALA A 21 -11.48 0.59 1.77
CA ALA A 21 -11.22 1.59 2.80
C ALA A 21 -11.14 2.99 2.17
N SER A 22 -11.55 4.02 2.91
CA SER A 22 -11.45 5.40 2.47
C SER A 22 -11.21 6.36 3.63
N TRP A 23 -10.52 7.46 3.34
CA TRP A 23 -10.30 8.55 4.27
C TRP A 23 -10.16 9.87 3.52
N HIS A 24 -10.49 10.95 4.22
CA HIS A 24 -10.32 12.30 3.68
C HIS A 24 -8.91 12.77 3.99
N VAL A 25 -8.26 13.40 3.02
CA VAL A 25 -7.00 14.12 3.21
C VAL A 25 -7.32 15.60 3.26
N ASP A 26 -7.06 16.21 4.42
CA ASP A 26 -7.12 17.66 4.62
C ASP A 26 -5.76 18.10 5.18
N PRO A 27 -4.98 18.93 4.46
CA PRO A 27 -3.67 19.41 4.91
C PRO A 27 -3.70 20.17 6.25
N ARG A 28 -4.89 20.60 6.69
CA ARG A 28 -5.10 21.33 7.95
C ARG A 28 -5.55 20.42 9.09
N ALA A 29 -5.87 19.16 8.82
CA ALA A 29 -6.30 18.21 9.84
C ALA A 29 -5.09 17.56 10.52
N THR A 30 -5.20 17.32 11.83
CA THR A 30 -4.20 16.61 12.63
C THR A 30 -4.49 15.12 12.75
N SER A 31 -5.65 14.67 12.27
CA SER A 31 -6.07 13.27 12.23
C SER A 31 -7.05 13.04 11.07
N HIS A 32 -7.21 11.79 10.68
CA HIS A 32 -8.08 11.38 9.58
C HIS A 32 -9.03 10.28 10.05
N GLU A 33 -10.32 10.40 9.73
CA GLU A 33 -11.30 9.34 9.95
C GLU A 33 -11.23 8.35 8.79
N VAL A 34 -11.01 7.08 9.11
CA VAL A 34 -11.03 5.97 8.15
C VAL A 34 -12.38 5.28 8.20
N ARG A 35 -12.98 5.06 7.03
CA ARG A 35 -14.14 4.20 6.84
C ARG A 35 -13.71 2.98 6.05
N GLN A 36 -14.15 1.79 6.45
CA GLN A 36 -13.80 0.56 5.76
C GLN A 36 -14.92 -0.48 5.86
N TYR A 37 -14.89 -1.45 4.95
CA TYR A 37 -15.83 -2.55 4.87
C TYR A 37 -15.22 -3.74 4.12
N GLY A 38 -15.71 -4.93 4.44
CA GLY A 38 -15.37 -6.18 3.76
C GLY A 38 -14.52 -7.11 4.64
N PRO A 39 -14.17 -8.30 4.14
CA PRO A 39 -13.40 -9.29 4.89
C PRO A 39 -11.93 -8.92 5.08
N ARG A 40 -11.41 -7.89 4.39
CA ARG A 40 -10.04 -7.40 4.54
C ARG A 40 -9.99 -6.04 5.22
N GLU A 41 -9.05 -5.92 6.13
CA GLU A 41 -8.70 -4.71 6.87
C GLU A 41 -7.73 -3.86 6.03
N LEU A 42 -8.19 -3.36 4.88
CA LEU A 42 -7.30 -2.79 3.84
C LEU A 42 -6.49 -1.57 4.32
N PHE A 43 -7.02 -0.77 5.24
CA PHE A 43 -6.27 0.36 5.77
C PHE A 43 -5.12 -0.11 6.68
N GLN A 44 -5.36 -1.12 7.52
CA GLN A 44 -4.35 -1.72 8.38
C GLN A 44 -3.26 -2.42 7.55
N GLU A 45 -3.65 -3.08 6.46
CA GLU A 45 -2.69 -3.66 5.51
C GLU A 45 -1.81 -2.57 4.83
N PHE A 46 -2.42 -1.45 4.45
CA PHE A 46 -1.70 -0.29 3.91
C PHE A 46 -0.73 0.31 4.95
N GLU A 47 -1.17 0.51 6.20
CA GLU A 47 -0.31 0.99 7.29
C GLU A 47 0.87 0.05 7.54
N ALA A 48 0.62 -1.26 7.57
CA ALA A 48 1.67 -2.26 7.74
C ALA A 48 2.69 -2.23 6.59
N ALA A 49 2.23 -2.13 5.34
CA ALA A 49 3.10 -2.02 4.17
C ALA A 49 3.90 -0.70 4.17
N TYR A 50 3.27 0.41 4.55
CA TYR A 50 3.92 1.71 4.66
C TYR A 50 4.99 1.72 5.76
N GLN A 51 4.70 1.13 6.92
CA GLN A 51 5.66 1.02 8.01
C GLN A 51 6.86 0.14 7.60
N TRP A 52 6.61 -1.01 6.96
CA TRP A 52 7.67 -1.84 6.40
C TRP A 52 8.54 -1.07 5.39
N TRP A 53 7.92 -0.24 4.54
CA TRP A 53 8.65 0.58 3.56
C TRP A 53 9.54 1.62 4.24
N LEU A 54 9.05 2.30 5.28
CA LEU A 54 9.86 3.21 6.11
C LEU A 54 11.03 2.47 6.77
N ASP A 55 10.77 1.32 7.39
CA ASP A 55 11.77 0.51 8.08
C ASP A 55 12.83 -0.05 7.11
N SER A 56 12.45 -0.24 5.84
CA SER A 56 13.34 -0.66 4.75
C SER A 56 14.16 0.49 4.15
N GLY A 57 14.09 1.68 4.75
CA GLY A 57 14.82 2.87 4.30
C GLY A 57 14.16 3.60 3.14
N SER A 58 12.83 3.50 3.00
CA SER A 58 12.06 4.16 1.96
C SER A 58 12.59 3.91 0.54
N PRO A 59 12.79 2.63 0.14
CA PRO A 59 13.39 2.31 -1.14
C PRO A 59 12.60 2.89 -2.32
N ASP A 60 13.34 3.40 -3.31
CA ASP A 60 12.80 3.77 -4.61
C ASP A 60 12.31 2.54 -5.38
N HIS A 61 11.39 2.76 -6.30
CA HIS A 61 10.71 1.71 -7.08
C HIS A 61 11.66 0.83 -7.90
N ASP A 62 12.83 1.33 -8.29
CA ASP A 62 13.84 0.63 -9.10
C ASP A 62 14.60 -0.45 -8.32
N ARG A 63 14.57 -0.40 -6.98
CA ARG A 63 15.11 -1.43 -6.09
C ARG A 63 14.20 -2.65 -5.98
N PHE A 64 12.94 -2.53 -6.37
CA PHE A 64 12.02 -3.64 -6.39
C PHE A 64 12.18 -4.43 -7.67
N GLY A 65 12.18 -5.75 -7.54
CA GLY A 65 12.17 -6.65 -8.68
C GLY A 65 11.15 -7.75 -8.52
N MET A 66 10.94 -8.47 -9.62
CA MET A 66 9.95 -9.54 -9.69
C MET A 66 10.53 -10.74 -10.42
N THR A 67 10.41 -11.91 -9.79
CA THR A 67 10.68 -13.20 -10.42
C THR A 67 9.35 -13.89 -10.70
N MET A 68 9.04 -14.12 -11.97
CA MET A 68 7.84 -14.86 -12.38
C MET A 68 8.21 -16.26 -12.87
N SER A 69 7.41 -17.24 -12.44
CA SER A 69 7.49 -18.63 -12.93
C SER A 69 6.07 -19.15 -13.20
N LYS A 70 5.95 -20.33 -13.82
CA LYS A 70 4.64 -20.99 -14.00
C LYS A 70 3.92 -21.36 -12.69
N LYS A 71 4.60 -21.28 -11.54
CA LYS A 71 4.08 -21.73 -10.23
C LYS A 71 3.82 -20.60 -9.25
N GLN A 72 4.45 -19.45 -9.46
CA GLN A 72 4.44 -18.34 -8.51
C GLN A 72 5.01 -17.08 -9.14
N GLN A 73 4.56 -15.95 -8.61
CA GLN A 73 5.13 -14.62 -8.76
C GLN A 73 5.74 -14.19 -7.42
N LEU A 74 7.00 -13.79 -7.44
CA LEU A 74 7.74 -13.35 -6.26
C LEU A 74 8.17 -11.89 -6.45
N ILE A 75 7.86 -11.04 -5.48
CA ILE A 75 8.40 -9.66 -5.39
C ILE A 75 9.54 -9.67 -4.39
N TRP A 76 10.63 -8.99 -4.74
CA TRP A 76 11.83 -8.89 -3.92
C TRP A 76 12.41 -7.47 -3.90
N LEU A 77 13.22 -7.17 -2.89
CA LEU A 77 13.92 -5.89 -2.72
C LEU A 77 15.44 -6.10 -2.85
N ASP A 78 16.09 -5.32 -3.71
CA ASP A 78 17.52 -5.34 -4.09
C ASP A 78 18.01 -6.59 -4.82
N GLN A 79 17.64 -7.78 -4.35
CA GLN A 79 18.10 -9.05 -4.91
C GLN A 79 17.04 -10.15 -4.83
N PRO A 80 17.02 -11.10 -5.79
CA PRO A 80 16.01 -12.18 -5.85
C PRO A 80 15.88 -13.08 -4.61
N ALA A 81 16.85 -13.08 -3.70
CA ALA A 81 16.80 -13.86 -2.46
C ALA A 81 15.99 -13.17 -1.35
N ASN A 82 15.78 -11.85 -1.44
CA ASN A 82 15.09 -11.05 -0.43
C ASN A 82 13.60 -10.89 -0.79
N ILE A 83 12.83 -11.97 -0.63
CA ILE A 83 11.42 -12.02 -0.99
C ILE A 83 10.57 -11.26 0.03
N ILE A 84 9.70 -10.37 -0.45
CA ILE A 84 8.81 -9.54 0.38
C ILE A 84 7.33 -9.82 0.13
N ALA A 85 6.99 -10.41 -1.01
CA ALA A 85 5.65 -10.89 -1.30
C ALA A 85 5.69 -12.06 -2.29
N SER A 86 4.72 -12.97 -2.17
CA SER A 86 4.52 -14.08 -3.10
C SER A 86 3.05 -14.24 -3.43
N THR A 87 2.73 -14.49 -4.69
CA THR A 87 1.39 -14.83 -5.16
C THR A 87 1.47 -16.08 -6.03
N LEU A 88 0.46 -16.94 -5.94
CA LEU A 88 0.34 -18.18 -6.69
C LEU A 88 -0.27 -17.94 -8.09
#